data_AF-A0A257V5C8-F1
#
_entry.id   AF-A0A257V5C8-F1
#
_cell.length_a   1.000
_cell.length_b   1.000
_cell.length_c   1.000
_cell.angle_alpha   90.00
_cell.angle_beta   90.00
_cell.angle_gamma   90.00
#
_symmetry.space_group_name_H-M   'P 1'
#
loop_
_entity.id
_entity.type
_entity.pdbx_description
1 polymer ?
#
loop_
_entity_poly.entity_id
_entity_poly.type
_entity_poly.pdbx_seq_one_letter_code
_entity_poly.pdbx_strand_id
1 'polypeptide(L)'
;PKVFTIDLLRCVYCGFCVDACPKEAIVMSRTHEMAFTGRAEAVVGLDQLLQKGPYEELDLGYRPYFGAPRSRIELPIPVRVSQPPR
;
A
#
# COMPACT_ATOMS: atom_id res chain seq x y z
N PRO A 1 15.44 -5.70 3.25
CA PRO A 1 16.15 -4.66 2.44
C PRO A 1 17.06 -3.85 3.37
N LYS A 2 18.20 -3.35 2.89
CA LYS A 2 19.10 -2.51 3.72
C LYS A 2 18.53 -1.09 3.93
N VAL A 3 17.82 -0.56 2.93
CA VAL A 3 17.10 0.72 2.98
C VAL A 3 15.84 0.58 2.10
N PHE A 4 14.72 1.16 2.52
CA PHE A 4 13.50 1.25 1.71
C PHE A 4 12.86 2.62 1.91
N THR A 5 12.83 3.40 0.83
CA THR A 5 12.34 4.79 0.82
C THR A 5 11.68 5.08 -0.52
N ILE A 6 10.58 5.83 -0.51
CA ILE A 6 9.87 6.26 -1.72
C ILE A 6 9.82 7.79 -1.73
N ASP A 7 10.22 8.39 -2.85
CA ASP A 7 10.06 9.82 -3.09
C ASP A 7 8.74 10.07 -3.82
N LEU A 8 7.73 10.55 -3.10
CA LEU A 8 6.37 10.76 -3.61
C LEU A 8 6.28 11.90 -4.63
N LEU A 9 7.29 12.78 -4.73
CA LEU A 9 7.37 13.79 -5.78
C LEU A 9 7.97 13.26 -7.08
N ARG A 10 8.66 12.11 -7.05
CA ARG A 10 9.17 11.41 -8.24
C ARG A 10 8.29 10.24 -8.66
N CYS A 11 7.51 9.71 -7.73
CA CYS A 11 6.52 8.67 -8.01
C CYS A 11 5.46 9.20 -8.99
N VAL A 12 5.20 8.45 -10.06
CA VAL A 12 4.13 8.76 -11.04
C VAL A 12 2.86 7.95 -10.78
N TYR A 13 2.78 7.24 -9.65
CA TYR A 13 1.62 6.46 -9.22
C TYR A 13 1.14 5.40 -10.23
N CYS A 14 2.08 4.80 -10.99
CA CYS A 14 1.75 3.80 -12.01
C CYS A 14 1.38 2.42 -11.44
N GLY A 15 1.74 2.11 -10.19
CA GLY A 15 1.46 0.80 -9.59
C GLY A 15 2.41 -0.34 -10.00
N PHE A 16 3.44 -0.11 -10.83
CA PHE A 16 4.39 -1.15 -11.23
C PHE A 16 5.14 -1.80 -10.05
N CYS A 17 5.35 -1.08 -8.94
CA CYS A 17 5.95 -1.64 -7.74
C CYS A 17 5.08 -2.71 -7.08
N VAL A 18 3.74 -2.55 -7.13
CA VAL A 18 2.77 -3.55 -6.63
C VAL A 18 2.81 -4.78 -7.52
N ASP A 19 2.86 -4.60 -8.83
CA ASP A 19 2.87 -5.70 -9.79
C ASP A 19 4.18 -6.48 -9.83
N ALA A 20 5.30 -5.78 -9.65
CA ALA A 20 6.61 -6.41 -9.59
C ALA A 20 6.84 -7.20 -8.29
N CYS A 21 6.05 -6.97 -7.22
CA CYS A 21 6.30 -7.60 -5.93
C CYS A 21 5.73 -9.03 -5.86
N PRO A 22 6.56 -10.08 -5.83
CA PRO A 22 6.10 -11.47 -5.85
C PRO A 22 5.52 -11.96 -4.52
N LYS A 23 5.65 -11.16 -3.46
CA LYS A 23 5.23 -11.47 -2.08
C LYS A 23 4.21 -10.48 -1.54
N GLU A 24 3.73 -9.55 -2.39
CA GLU A 24 2.68 -8.59 -2.06
C GLU A 24 2.98 -7.78 -0.79
N ALA A 25 4.25 -7.46 -0.59
CA ALA A 25 4.72 -6.68 0.56
C ALA A 25 4.40 -5.18 0.44
N ILE A 26 4.04 -4.72 -0.75
CA ILE A 26 3.66 -3.34 -1.04
C ILE A 26 2.34 -3.31 -1.81
N VAL A 27 1.45 -2.42 -1.39
CA VAL A 27 0.15 -2.17 -2.02
C VAL A 27 -0.03 -0.66 -2.17
N MET A 28 -0.83 -0.24 -3.16
CA MET A 28 -1.15 1.17 -3.37
C MET A 28 -2.53 1.48 -2.81
N SER A 29 -2.61 2.43 -1.88
CA SER A 29 -3.87 2.95 -1.37
C SER A 29 -4.59 3.78 -2.44
N ARG A 30 -5.91 3.98 -2.27
CA ARG A 30 -6.73 4.92 -3.06
C ARG A 30 -6.73 6.33 -2.47
N THR A 31 -6.08 6.54 -1.32
CA THR A 31 -5.92 7.85 -0.70
C THR A 31 -5.06 8.74 -1.60
N HIS A 32 -5.61 9.89 -1.97
CA HIS A 32 -4.97 10.87 -2.85
C HIS A 32 -4.87 12.27 -2.22
N GLU A 33 -5.46 12.45 -1.03
CA GLU A 33 -5.45 13.71 -0.28
C GLU A 33 -4.16 13.86 0.52
N MET A 34 -3.04 14.03 -0.17
CA MET A 34 -1.72 14.25 0.42
C MET A 34 -1.15 15.56 -0.09
N ALA A 35 -0.97 16.52 0.82
CA ALA A 35 -0.30 17.78 0.55
C ALA A 35 0.95 17.87 1.41
N PHE A 36 2.08 18.22 0.79
CA PHE A 36 3.36 18.40 1.47
C PHE A 36 3.75 19.88 1.40
N THR A 37 4.29 20.41 2.50
CA THR A 37 4.77 21.79 2.53
C THR A 37 6.25 21.90 2.21
N GLY A 38 7.00 20.81 2.38
CA GLY A 38 8.42 20.70 2.06
C GLY A 38 8.75 19.42 1.29
N ARG A 39 9.86 19.46 0.52
CA ARG A 39 10.34 18.30 -0.25
C ARG A 39 10.73 17.11 0.64
N ALA A 40 11.28 17.37 1.83
CA ALA A 40 11.71 16.32 2.75
C ALA A 40 10.52 15.50 3.28
N GLU A 41 9.35 16.11 3.45
CA GLU A 41 8.12 15.46 3.91
C GLU A 41 7.59 14.46 2.88
N ALA A 42 7.86 14.68 1.59
CA ALA A 42 7.42 13.79 0.53
C ALA A 42 8.32 12.56 0.33
N VAL A 43 9.44 12.45 1.06
CA VAL A 43 10.30 11.25 1.05
C VAL A 43 9.91 10.38 2.22
N VAL A 44 9.16 9.32 1.94
CA VAL A 44 8.64 8.41 2.96
C VAL A 44 9.56 7.20 3.16
N GLY A 45 9.83 6.88 4.41
CA GLY A 45 10.66 5.74 4.80
C GLY A 45 9.83 4.53 5.21
N LEU A 46 10.53 3.41 5.48
CA LEU A 46 9.89 2.17 5.92
C LEU A 46 9.01 2.37 7.15
N ASP A 47 9.42 3.14 8.15
CA ASP A 47 8.64 3.37 9.38
C ASP A 47 7.29 4.03 9.13
N GLN A 48 7.20 4.88 8.10
CA GLN A 48 5.95 5.55 7.71
C GLN A 48 5.06 4.64 6.85
N LEU A 49 5.68 3.74 6.09
CA LEU A 49 4.99 2.79 5.22
C LEU A 49 4.55 1.52 5.96
N LEU A 50 5.16 1.23 7.12
CA LEU A 50 4.82 0.12 8.02
C LEU A 50 3.56 0.44 8.83
N GLN A 51 2.44 0.66 8.15
CA GLN A 51 1.17 0.82 8.83
C GLN A 51 0.51 -0.55 9.04
N LYS A 52 0.22 -0.89 10.31
CA LYS A 52 -0.54 -2.10 10.67
C LYS A 52 -2.02 -1.74 10.79
N GLY A 53 -2.78 -1.90 9.71
CA GLY A 53 -4.24 -1.74 9.69
C GLY A 53 -4.91 -2.74 8.73
N PRO A 54 -6.24 -2.94 8.83
CA PRO A 54 -7.00 -3.68 7.82
C PRO A 54 -7.21 -2.74 6.62
N TYR A 55 -6.79 -3.13 5.40
CA TYR A 55 -6.72 -2.28 4.18
C TYR A 55 -8.11 -1.87 3.62
N GLU A 56 -8.92 -1.24 4.48
CA GLU A 56 -10.38 -1.07 4.45
C GLU A 56 -11.12 -2.40 4.20
N GLU A 57 -10.93 -3.36 5.11
CA GLU A 57 -11.62 -4.67 5.12
C GLU A 57 -11.54 -5.45 3.78
N LEU A 58 -10.35 -5.33 3.18
CA LEU A 58 -9.65 -6.35 2.39
C LEU A 58 -10.06 -6.59 0.93
N ASP A 59 -10.43 -5.55 0.19
CA ASP A 59 -10.07 -5.55 -1.26
C ASP A 59 -8.78 -4.75 -1.56
N LEU A 60 -7.86 -4.82 -0.58
CA LEU A 60 -6.39 -4.85 -0.55
C LEU A 60 -5.52 -3.96 -1.46
N GLY A 61 -6.08 -3.06 -2.25
CA GLY A 61 -5.33 -1.99 -2.91
C GLY A 61 -5.69 -1.79 -4.38
N TYR A 62 -5.21 -0.71 -4.96
CA TYR A 62 -5.47 -0.37 -6.37
C TYR A 62 -4.42 -1.03 -7.29
N ARG A 63 -4.87 -1.89 -8.21
CA ARG A 63 -4.06 -2.46 -9.31
C ARG A 63 -4.67 -2.03 -10.66
N PRO A 64 -4.09 -1.06 -11.37
CA PRO A 64 -4.69 -0.54 -12.60
C PRO A 64 -4.66 -1.54 -13.77
N TYR A 65 -3.68 -2.44 -13.83
CA TYR A 65 -3.40 -3.25 -15.03
C TYR A 65 -3.85 -4.72 -14.97
N PHE A 66 -3.99 -5.28 -13.77
CA PHE A 66 -4.47 -6.65 -13.60
C PHE A 66 -5.93 -6.60 -13.11
N GLY A 67 -6.87 -6.80 -14.02
CA GLY A 67 -8.30 -6.86 -13.71
C GLY A 67 -8.61 -7.93 -12.65
N ALA A 68 -9.41 -7.52 -11.66
CA ALA A 68 -9.85 -8.27 -10.48
C ALA A 68 -8.72 -8.75 -9.52
N PRO A 69 -8.94 -8.69 -8.19
CA PRO A 69 -7.99 -9.20 -7.21
C PRO A 69 -7.78 -10.70 -7.46
N ARG A 70 -6.53 -11.12 -7.72
CA ARG A 70 -6.21 -12.55 -7.72
C ARG A 70 -6.37 -13.04 -6.29
N SER A 71 -7.43 -13.81 -6.03
CA SER A 71 -7.67 -14.69 -4.88
C SER A 71 -7.23 -14.18 -3.50
N ARG A 72 -8.19 -13.94 -2.59
CA ARG A 72 -8.00 -13.67 -1.14
C ARG A 72 -6.70 -14.32 -0.60
N ILE A 73 -5.69 -13.49 -0.40
CA ILE A 73 -4.40 -13.91 0.16
C ILE A 73 -4.60 -14.21 1.64
N GLU A 74 -4.24 -15.41 2.08
CA GLU A 74 -4.18 -15.73 3.51
C GLU A 74 -2.96 -15.03 4.12
N LEU A 75 -3.19 -13.92 4.82
CA LEU A 75 -2.12 -13.19 5.48
C LEU A 75 -1.58 -14.03 6.66
N PRO A 76 -0.25 -14.18 6.82
CA PRO A 76 0.36 -14.96 7.90
C PRO A 76 0.25 -14.31 9.29
N ILE A 77 -0.40 -13.14 9.39
CA ILE A 77 -0.58 -12.37 10.63
C ILE A 77 -2.09 -12.32 10.92
N PRO A 78 -2.55 -12.65 12.14
CA PRO A 78 -3.96 -12.60 12.47
C PRO A 78 -4.46 -11.15 12.43
N VAL A 79 -5.24 -10.82 11.40
CA VAL A 79 -5.96 -9.54 11.31
C VAL A 79 -7.17 -9.64 12.25
N ARG A 80 -7.19 -8.86 13.34
CA ARG A 80 -8.38 -8.72 14.18
C ARG A 80 -9.40 -7.87 13.41
N VAL A 81 -10.27 -8.50 12.64
CA VAL A 81 -11.39 -7.83 11.96
C VAL A 81 -12.51 -7.65 12.99
N SER A 82 -12.66 -6.45 13.53
CA SER A 82 -13.75 -6.12 14.44
C SER A 82 -15.04 -5.84 13.66
N GLN A 83 -15.76 -6.91 13.33
CA GLN A 83 -17.12 -6.97 12.77
C GLN A 83 -17.37 -6.26 11.41
N PRO A 84 -17.94 -6.98 10.41
CA PRO A 84 -18.30 -6.39 9.12
C PRO A 84 -19.51 -5.43 9.25
N PRO A 85 -19.57 -4.34 8.47
CA PRO A 85 -20.73 -3.44 8.45
C PRO A 85 -21.96 -4.10 7.80
N ARG A 86 -23.14 -3.79 8.35
CA ARG A 86 -24.47 -4.26 7.92
C ARG A 86 -24.84 -3.80 6.52
#